data_AF-A0AAJ1ZF62-F1
#
_entry.id   AF-A0AAJ1ZF62-F1
#
_cell.length_a   1.000
_cell.length_b   1.000
_cell.length_c   1.000
_cell.angle_alpha   90.00
_cell.angle_beta   90.00
_cell.angle_gamma   90.00
#
_symmetry.space_group_name_H-M   'P 1'
#
loop_
_entity.id
_entity.type
_entity.pdbx_description
1 polymer ?
#
loop_
_entity_poly.entity_id
_entity_poly.type
_entity_poly.pdbx_seq_one_letter_code
_entity_poly.pdbx_strand_id
1 'polypeptide(L)'
;MQISDVKIPYYSSDILRRWKRRDSCKLISGLDISFLREPPVCEFHVTPPPPPTPVEKPDRVIAFLDGLQKVHDFLHEPPKKRPPPPPKPAKQVKIPPFDLQEIPGAMRAVNMPVAAQLMERWFAGGLNYSPTNEHEGKLINQDGKPYPPSMYEMSLVKLDWVLKFERAREGYERLLSREVLSSPLAIATLRTMIEPFRRPDRQIFPRHLTGNSLAELHKHFQFQYSPVEGSMRQKIAQFMHREYAYRGLPDDLTGALGSFNFYVAPESVVFSWDGCDAEIRTVIVYVKDNYTFGDKPGQVSQYLGHWNRSGVIIVPYSAALSALNWHREPPGDVVPLPEEAGLYADFPVAVADPRTRGNVYHPVYNSTYRKWQITHKRGGDFVIFSDSRTIKLVPPIKVRF
;
A
#
# COMPACT_ATOMS: atom_id res chain seq x y z
N MET A 1 24.65 12.87 -14.43
CA MET A 1 23.25 12.70 -14.88
C MET A 1 23.20 12.83 -16.38
N GLN A 2 22.68 11.81 -17.07
CA GLN A 2 22.43 11.86 -18.52
C GLN A 2 20.96 11.55 -18.78
N ILE A 3 20.38 12.23 -19.77
CA ILE A 3 18.99 12.00 -20.21
C ILE A 3 19.08 11.31 -21.55
N SER A 4 18.42 10.18 -21.70
CA SER A 4 18.35 9.44 -22.96
C SER A 4 17.45 10.17 -23.97
N ASP A 5 17.80 10.08 -25.25
CA ASP A 5 16.93 10.52 -26.35
C ASP A 5 15.87 9.47 -26.72
N VAL A 6 15.97 8.27 -26.17
CA VAL A 6 15.03 7.16 -26.39
C VAL A 6 13.71 7.44 -25.68
N LYS A 7 12.62 7.38 -26.44
CA LYS A 7 11.25 7.50 -25.92
C LYS A 7 10.74 6.12 -25.55
N ILE A 8 10.35 5.98 -24.29
CA ILE A 8 9.80 4.75 -23.74
C ILE A 8 8.31 5.00 -23.48
N PRO A 9 7.41 4.06 -23.83
CA PRO A 9 6.02 4.20 -23.48
C PRO A 9 5.81 3.90 -22.00
N TYR A 10 4.89 4.62 -21.39
CA TYR A 10 4.48 4.44 -20.00
C TYR A 10 2.95 4.47 -19.92
N TYR A 11 2.42 4.03 -18.79
CA TYR A 11 1.00 4.11 -18.49
C TYR A 11 0.77 5.11 -17.38
N SER A 12 -0.24 5.95 -17.55
CA SER A 12 -0.67 6.93 -16.55
C SER A 12 -2.19 7.04 -16.54
N SER A 13 -2.74 7.43 -15.40
CA SER A 13 -4.15 7.73 -15.24
C SER A 13 -4.52 9.05 -15.92
N ASP A 14 -5.64 9.09 -16.66
CA ASP A 14 -6.21 10.33 -17.17
C ASP A 14 -7.20 10.98 -16.17
N ILE A 15 -7.79 12.13 -16.54
CA ILE A 15 -8.73 12.88 -15.69
C ILE A 15 -9.96 12.04 -15.32
N LEU A 16 -10.35 11.09 -16.18
CA LEU A 16 -11.46 10.16 -15.97
C LEU A 16 -11.00 8.86 -15.32
N ARG A 17 -9.80 8.86 -14.76
CA ARG A 17 -9.17 7.74 -14.03
C ARG A 17 -8.95 6.50 -14.90
N ARG A 18 -8.90 6.68 -16.22
CA ARG A 18 -8.60 5.61 -17.17
C ARG A 18 -7.11 5.61 -17.44
N TRP A 19 -6.49 4.47 -17.18
CA TRP A 19 -5.08 4.27 -17.48
C TRP A 19 -4.88 4.14 -18.98
N LYS A 20 -4.05 5.02 -19.52
CA LYS A 20 -3.75 5.08 -20.95
C LYS A 20 -2.26 4.95 -21.16
N ARG A 21 -1.91 4.22 -22.22
CA ARG A 21 -0.56 4.23 -22.75
C ARG A 21 -0.24 5.65 -23.25
N ARG A 22 0.98 6.10 -22.97
CA ARG A 22 1.59 7.36 -23.41
C ARG A 22 2.96 7.01 -23.99
N ASP A 23 3.39 7.66 -25.07
CA ASP A 23 4.58 7.22 -25.83
C ASP A 23 5.81 8.14 -25.65
N SER A 24 6.00 8.77 -24.49
CA SER A 24 7.01 9.85 -24.40
C SER A 24 7.65 10.08 -23.02
N CYS A 25 8.08 9.03 -22.30
CA CYS A 25 9.03 9.25 -21.20
C CYS A 25 10.48 9.01 -21.66
N LYS A 26 11.43 9.71 -21.02
CA LYS A 26 12.88 9.61 -21.27
C LYS A 26 13.60 9.09 -20.04
N LEU A 27 14.52 8.16 -20.21
CA LEU A 27 15.36 7.64 -19.13
C LEU A 27 16.27 8.73 -18.56
N ILE A 28 16.43 8.75 -17.23
CA ILE A 28 17.44 9.55 -16.51
C ILE A 28 18.39 8.62 -15.77
N SER A 29 19.69 8.74 -16.04
CA SER A 29 20.72 7.96 -15.34
C SER A 29 21.37 8.76 -14.20
N GLY A 30 21.76 8.04 -13.14
CA GLY A 30 22.49 8.60 -12.00
C GLY A 30 21.65 9.55 -11.15
N LEU A 31 20.36 9.26 -10.99
CA LEU A 31 19.44 9.98 -10.12
C LEU A 31 18.77 8.96 -9.18
N ASP A 32 18.86 9.19 -7.88
CA ASP A 32 18.30 8.31 -6.86
C ASP A 32 17.12 8.97 -6.13
N ILE A 33 16.28 8.13 -5.52
CA ILE A 33 15.27 8.60 -4.55
C ILE A 33 15.99 9.15 -3.32
N SER A 34 15.53 10.29 -2.83
CA SER A 34 16.05 10.92 -1.61
C SER A 34 15.44 10.30 -0.36
N PHE A 35 16.27 10.17 0.67
CA PHE A 35 15.93 9.73 2.02
C PHE A 35 16.38 10.76 3.06
N LEU A 36 16.44 12.04 2.67
CA LEU A 36 17.06 13.07 3.51
C LEU A 36 16.07 13.72 4.47
N ARG A 37 14.75 13.56 4.24
CA ARG A 37 13.76 14.04 5.20
C ARG A 37 13.83 13.23 6.48
N GLU A 38 13.77 13.92 7.60
CA GLU A 38 13.62 13.28 8.91
C GLU A 38 12.30 12.49 8.96
N PRO A 39 12.28 11.35 9.67
CA PRO A 39 11.06 10.59 9.89
C PRO A 39 9.99 11.44 10.60
N PRO A 40 8.71 11.32 10.22
CA PRO A 40 7.66 12.10 10.85
C PRO A 40 7.50 11.69 12.32
N VAL A 41 7.22 12.65 13.21
CA VAL A 41 6.92 12.35 14.61
C VAL A 41 5.52 11.76 14.69
N CYS A 42 5.36 10.69 15.47
CA CYS A 42 4.08 10.00 15.54
C CYS A 42 3.26 10.46 16.74
N GLU A 43 2.25 11.30 16.50
CA GLU A 43 1.19 11.59 17.45
C GLU A 43 0.05 10.59 17.25
N PHE A 44 0.16 9.39 17.82
CA PHE A 44 -1.00 8.50 17.85
C PHE A 44 -1.95 9.02 18.95
N HIS A 45 -3.03 9.69 18.55
CA HIS A 45 -4.05 10.22 19.45
C HIS A 45 -4.60 9.13 20.39
N VAL A 46 -4.28 9.22 21.68
CA VAL A 46 -5.27 8.97 22.74
C VAL A 46 -6.11 10.24 22.76
N THR A 47 -7.39 10.16 22.40
CA THR A 47 -8.31 11.31 22.41
C THR A 47 -8.36 11.95 23.80
N PRO A 48 -7.91 13.21 24.00
CA PRO A 48 -8.27 14.00 25.16
C PRO A 48 -9.73 14.50 25.01
N PRO A 49 -10.44 14.81 26.11
CA PRO A 49 -11.81 15.33 26.02
C PRO A 49 -11.83 16.67 25.25
N PRO A 50 -12.94 16.99 24.56
CA PRO A 50 -13.01 18.15 23.68
C PRO A 50 -12.83 19.46 24.49
N PRO A 51 -12.02 20.41 23.99
CA PRO A 51 -11.99 21.76 24.55
C PRO A 51 -13.32 22.49 24.25
N PRO A 52 -13.74 23.43 25.12
CA PRO A 52 -14.99 24.16 24.94
C PRO A 52 -14.97 25.07 23.70
N THR A 53 -16.16 25.30 23.16
CA THR A 53 -16.49 25.90 21.87
C THR A 53 -15.98 27.35 21.68
N PRO A 54 -15.66 27.80 20.45
CA PRO A 54 -15.20 29.17 20.18
C PRO A 54 -16.33 30.21 20.11
N VAL A 55 -16.01 31.45 20.47
CA VAL A 55 -16.81 32.68 20.27
C VAL A 55 -16.34 33.41 19.00
N GLU A 56 -17.27 33.97 18.21
CA GLU A 56 -17.01 34.63 16.92
C GLU A 56 -16.48 36.09 17.00
N LYS A 57 -15.43 36.35 16.19
CA LYS A 57 -15.08 37.46 15.24
C LYS A 57 -15.31 38.96 15.59
N PRO A 58 -14.47 39.90 15.06
CA PRO A 58 -14.61 40.42 13.68
C PRO A 58 -13.31 40.64 12.87
N ASP A 59 -13.53 40.89 11.57
CA ASP A 59 -12.65 41.05 10.41
C ASP A 59 -11.52 42.09 10.48
N ARG A 60 -10.50 41.95 9.61
CA ARG A 60 -10.21 42.97 8.57
C ARG A 60 -9.18 42.56 7.51
N VAL A 61 -9.61 42.75 6.26
CA VAL A 61 -8.79 43.02 5.08
C VAL A 61 -7.96 44.29 5.33
N ILE A 62 -6.64 44.23 5.09
CA ILE A 62 -5.73 45.27 4.56
C ILE A 62 -4.28 44.83 4.87
N ALA A 63 -3.54 44.45 3.82
CA ALA A 63 -2.08 44.63 3.66
C ALA A 63 -1.63 44.04 2.31
N PHE A 64 -2.25 44.51 1.21
CA PHE A 64 -1.79 44.22 -0.17
C PHE A 64 -1.18 45.48 -0.83
N LEU A 65 -0.74 46.47 -0.06
CA LEU A 65 -0.24 47.73 -0.62
C LEU A 65 0.98 48.22 0.14
N ASP A 66 2.12 47.55 -0.07
CA ASP A 66 3.43 48.18 0.20
C ASP A 66 4.59 47.59 -0.65
N GLY A 67 4.26 46.89 -1.75
CA GLY A 67 5.23 46.16 -2.59
C GLY A 67 5.47 46.75 -3.98
N LEU A 68 4.89 47.90 -4.31
CA LEU A 68 4.88 48.46 -5.67
C LEU A 68 5.56 49.83 -5.82
N GLN A 69 6.39 50.22 -4.84
CA GLN A 69 7.13 51.49 -4.86
C GLN A 69 8.66 51.31 -4.82
N LYS A 70 9.21 50.20 -5.33
CA LYS A 70 10.66 49.96 -5.44
C LYS A 70 11.12 49.41 -6.80
N VAL A 71 10.33 49.63 -7.85
CA VAL A 71 10.65 49.19 -9.23
C VAL A 71 10.85 50.37 -10.19
N HIS A 72 10.64 51.61 -9.74
CA HIS A 72 10.72 52.79 -10.60
C HIS A 72 12.12 53.43 -10.68
N ASP A 73 13.01 53.21 -9.72
CA ASP A 73 14.29 53.96 -9.65
C ASP A 73 15.53 53.17 -10.13
N PHE A 74 15.34 52.09 -10.88
CA PHE A 74 16.44 51.28 -11.44
C PHE A 74 16.67 51.49 -12.95
N LEU A 75 16.10 52.54 -13.56
CA LEU A 75 16.07 52.68 -15.03
C LEU A 75 16.98 53.72 -15.67
N HIS A 76 17.93 54.36 -14.96
CA HIS A 76 18.88 55.27 -15.61
C HIS A 76 20.32 55.12 -15.11
N GLU A 77 21.09 54.22 -15.74
CA GLU A 77 22.56 54.31 -15.79
C GLU A 77 23.08 53.84 -17.17
N PRO A 78 24.00 54.57 -17.82
CA PRO A 78 24.50 54.21 -19.16
C PRO A 78 25.59 53.13 -19.10
N PRO A 79 25.78 52.33 -20.18
CA PRO A 79 26.49 51.06 -20.10
C PRO A 79 28.02 51.22 -20.19
N LYS A 80 28.76 50.63 -19.23
CA LYS A 80 30.20 50.38 -19.37
C LYS A 80 30.44 49.07 -20.14
N LYS A 81 31.24 49.13 -21.21
CA LYS A 81 31.66 47.98 -22.03
C LYS A 81 32.43 46.96 -21.16
N ARG A 82 32.00 45.69 -21.17
CA ARG A 82 32.70 44.55 -20.55
C ARG A 82 33.38 43.67 -21.61
N PRO A 83 34.55 43.08 -21.33
CA PRO A 83 35.19 42.10 -22.22
C PRO A 83 34.35 40.81 -22.35
N PRO A 84 34.56 40.00 -23.40
CA PRO A 84 33.79 38.79 -23.62
C PRO A 84 34.03 37.77 -22.49
N PRO A 85 32.98 37.10 -21.99
CA PRO A 85 33.12 36.12 -20.92
C PRO A 85 33.81 34.85 -21.42
N PRO A 86 34.64 34.20 -20.59
CA PRO A 86 35.17 32.88 -20.90
C PRO A 86 34.03 31.87 -21.10
N PRO A 87 34.24 30.80 -21.89
CA PRO A 87 33.20 29.81 -22.17
C PRO A 87 32.62 29.27 -20.87
N LYS A 88 31.30 29.45 -20.70
CA LYS A 88 30.59 29.01 -19.50
C LYS A 88 30.76 27.49 -19.38
N PRO A 89 31.22 26.96 -18.24
CA PRO A 89 31.15 25.53 -17.99
C PRO A 89 29.69 25.09 -18.15
N ALA A 90 29.48 23.94 -18.80
CA ALA A 90 28.15 23.39 -19.05
C ALA A 90 27.35 23.39 -17.73
N LYS A 91 26.25 24.15 -17.70
CA LYS A 91 25.38 24.23 -16.51
C LYS A 91 24.92 22.81 -16.16
N GLN A 92 25.42 22.28 -15.05
CA GLN A 92 24.91 21.04 -14.48
C GLN A 92 23.39 21.18 -14.27
N VAL A 93 22.61 20.29 -14.86
CA VAL A 93 21.16 20.31 -14.76
C VAL A 93 20.78 19.90 -13.34
N LYS A 94 20.31 20.85 -12.53
CA LYS A 94 19.82 20.58 -11.17
C LYS A 94 18.38 20.08 -11.25
N ILE A 95 18.20 18.77 -11.14
CA ILE A 95 16.88 18.12 -11.08
C ILE A 95 16.38 18.20 -9.63
N PRO A 96 15.13 18.64 -9.37
CA PRO A 96 14.55 18.64 -8.04
C PRO A 96 14.50 17.23 -7.45
N PRO A 97 14.94 16.99 -6.20
CA PRO A 97 14.88 15.66 -5.60
C PRO A 97 13.43 15.25 -5.32
N PHE A 98 13.20 13.95 -5.35
CA PHE A 98 11.97 13.31 -4.87
C PHE A 98 12.33 12.48 -3.63
N ASP A 99 11.75 12.85 -2.49
CA ASP A 99 11.91 12.09 -1.24
C ASP A 99 10.84 11.00 -1.12
N LEU A 100 11.21 9.81 -0.64
CA LEU A 100 10.28 8.69 -0.50
C LEU A 100 9.05 9.06 0.34
N GLN A 101 9.21 9.94 1.33
CA GLN A 101 8.13 10.42 2.18
C GLN A 101 7.14 11.33 1.45
N GLU A 102 7.34 11.64 0.16
CA GLU A 102 6.35 12.37 -0.67
C GLU A 102 5.25 11.47 -1.23
N ILE A 103 5.40 10.14 -1.16
CA ILE A 103 4.44 9.17 -1.68
C ILE A 103 3.03 9.32 -1.08
N PRO A 104 2.82 9.56 0.23
CA PRO A 104 1.47 9.77 0.76
C PRO A 104 0.75 10.98 0.14
N GLY A 105 1.48 12.05 -0.16
CA GLY A 105 0.93 13.21 -0.88
C GLY A 105 0.52 12.83 -2.32
N ALA A 106 1.37 12.05 -2.98
CA ALA A 106 1.10 11.52 -4.32
C ALA A 106 -0.11 10.59 -4.35
N MET A 107 -0.26 9.70 -3.36
CA MET A 107 -1.41 8.82 -3.19
C MET A 107 -2.72 9.60 -3.09
N ARG A 108 -2.77 10.68 -2.30
CA ARG A 108 -3.94 11.56 -2.25
C ARG A 108 -4.23 12.23 -3.60
N ALA A 109 -3.19 12.68 -4.30
CA ALA A 109 -3.34 13.29 -5.62
C ALA A 109 -3.95 12.33 -6.65
N VAL A 110 -3.75 11.02 -6.49
CA VAL A 110 -4.37 9.97 -7.31
C VAL A 110 -5.60 9.32 -6.66
N ASN A 111 -6.24 10.01 -5.72
CA ASN A 111 -7.47 9.58 -5.03
C ASN A 111 -7.32 8.24 -4.27
N MET A 112 -6.19 8.07 -3.59
CA MET A 112 -5.92 6.97 -2.67
C MET A 112 -5.72 7.46 -1.22
N PRO A 113 -6.75 8.06 -0.59
CA PRO A 113 -6.62 8.64 0.74
C PRO A 113 -6.41 7.63 1.87
N VAL A 114 -6.94 6.40 1.77
CA VAL A 114 -6.74 5.37 2.80
C VAL A 114 -5.34 4.78 2.70
N ALA A 115 -4.86 4.49 1.48
CA ALA A 115 -3.49 4.09 1.24
C ALA A 115 -2.48 5.14 1.76
N ALA A 116 -2.76 6.43 1.51
CA ALA A 116 -1.93 7.53 2.00
C ALA A 116 -1.81 7.53 3.53
N GLN A 117 -2.92 7.35 4.25
CA GLN A 117 -2.94 7.31 5.72
C GLN A 117 -2.17 6.10 6.26
N LEU A 118 -2.31 4.92 5.65
CA LEU A 118 -1.57 3.72 6.03
C LEU A 118 -0.07 3.88 5.78
N MET A 119 0.31 4.52 4.67
CA MET A 119 1.70 4.82 4.35
C MET A 119 2.31 5.84 5.32
N GLU A 120 1.57 6.88 5.69
CA GLU A 120 1.99 7.84 6.72
C GLU A 120 2.18 7.17 8.06
N ARG A 121 1.23 6.31 8.45
CA ARG A 121 1.36 5.46 9.63
C ARG A 121 2.62 4.60 9.56
N TRP A 122 2.92 3.98 8.42
CA TRP A 122 4.12 3.18 8.25
C TRP A 122 5.37 4.04 8.51
N PHE A 123 5.53 5.19 7.84
CA PHE A 123 6.68 6.09 8.03
C PHE A 123 6.81 6.61 9.47
N ALA A 124 5.67 6.90 10.11
CA ALA A 124 5.62 7.35 11.49
C ALA A 124 5.81 6.21 12.51
N GLY A 125 5.72 4.95 12.08
CA GLY A 125 5.93 3.78 12.91
C GLY A 125 7.34 3.69 13.51
N GLY A 126 7.43 3.07 14.69
CA GLY A 126 8.69 2.58 15.22
C GLY A 126 9.23 1.44 14.36
N LEU A 127 10.53 1.15 14.45
CA LEU A 127 11.14 0.06 13.69
C LEU A 127 10.46 -1.28 14.00
N ASN A 128 9.82 -1.86 13.01
CA ASN A 128 9.20 -3.17 13.10
C ASN A 128 9.21 -3.82 11.72
N TYR A 129 9.73 -5.03 11.62
CA TYR A 129 9.63 -5.85 10.41
C TYR A 129 9.89 -7.32 10.71
N SER A 130 9.37 -8.21 9.88
CA SER A 130 9.65 -9.64 9.98
C SER A 130 10.83 -10.02 9.07
N PRO A 131 11.90 -10.67 9.58
CA PRO A 131 13.06 -11.03 8.77
C PRO A 131 12.78 -12.10 7.69
N THR A 132 11.74 -12.92 7.90
CA THR A 132 11.36 -14.02 7.00
C THR A 132 9.84 -14.09 6.87
N ASN A 133 9.35 -14.73 5.80
CA ASN A 133 7.91 -14.98 5.63
C ASN A 133 7.33 -15.85 6.75
N GLU A 134 8.12 -16.75 7.32
CA GLU A 134 7.70 -17.56 8.47
C GLU A 134 7.47 -16.67 9.69
N HIS A 135 8.41 -15.77 9.97
CA HIS A 135 8.26 -14.78 11.04
C HIS A 135 7.07 -13.88 10.77
N GLU A 136 6.84 -13.46 9.52
CA GLU A 136 5.69 -12.64 9.16
C GLU A 136 4.36 -13.37 9.39
N GLY A 137 4.27 -14.65 9.00
CA GLY A 137 3.09 -15.48 9.25
C GLY A 137 2.79 -15.66 10.74
N LYS A 138 3.84 -15.62 11.59
CA LYS A 138 3.75 -15.71 13.06
C LYS A 138 3.70 -14.33 13.75
N LEU A 139 3.74 -13.23 12.98
CA LEU A 139 3.84 -11.86 13.49
C LEU A 139 5.01 -11.67 14.47
N ILE A 140 6.18 -12.20 14.09
CA ILE A 140 7.45 -12.09 14.82
C ILE A 140 8.30 -11.00 14.17
N ASN A 141 8.81 -10.07 14.96
CA ASN A 141 9.59 -8.93 14.52
C ASN A 141 11.10 -9.24 14.40
N GLN A 142 11.89 -8.21 14.09
CA GLN A 142 13.32 -8.32 13.85
C GLN A 142 14.12 -8.76 15.08
N ASP A 143 13.55 -8.60 16.27
CA ASP A 143 14.15 -8.98 17.55
C ASP A 143 13.71 -10.37 18.01
N GLY A 144 12.99 -11.12 17.17
CA GLY A 144 12.44 -12.44 17.51
C GLY A 144 11.25 -12.37 18.47
N LYS A 145 10.62 -11.20 18.64
CA LYS A 145 9.48 -10.99 19.55
C LYS A 145 8.18 -10.89 18.77
N PRO A 146 7.03 -11.28 19.35
CA PRO A 146 5.73 -10.98 18.76
C PRO A 146 5.56 -9.48 18.55
N TYR A 147 4.82 -9.10 17.50
CA TYR A 147 4.49 -7.71 17.21
C TYR A 147 3.83 -7.07 18.44
N PRO A 148 4.31 -5.90 18.91
CA PRO A 148 3.71 -5.24 20.06
C PRO A 148 2.34 -4.65 19.69
N PRO A 149 1.48 -4.31 20.68
CA PRO A 149 0.16 -3.75 20.43
C PRO A 149 0.14 -2.52 19.51
N SER A 150 1.20 -1.69 19.55
CA SER A 150 1.35 -0.52 18.68
C SER A 150 1.46 -0.87 17.18
N MET A 151 1.75 -2.12 16.84
CA MET A 151 1.87 -2.63 15.46
C MET A 151 0.58 -3.30 14.97
N TYR A 152 -0.55 -2.99 15.62
CA TYR A 152 -1.89 -3.33 15.15
C TYR A 152 -2.64 -2.04 14.85
N GLU A 153 -3.20 -1.97 13.65
CA GLU A 153 -4.02 -0.87 13.18
C GLU A 153 -5.47 -1.32 13.02
N MET A 154 -6.37 -0.78 13.83
CA MET A 154 -7.76 -1.25 13.91
C MET A 154 -8.80 -0.15 13.62
N SER A 155 -8.35 1.04 13.24
CA SER A 155 -9.16 2.25 13.14
C SER A 155 -9.36 2.77 11.71
N LEU A 156 -8.32 2.72 10.87
CA LEU A 156 -8.27 3.35 9.54
C LEU A 156 -9.12 2.62 8.50
N VAL A 157 -9.04 1.30 8.46
CA VAL A 157 -9.76 0.48 7.47
C VAL A 157 -11.11 0.10 8.04
N LYS A 158 -12.18 0.51 7.36
CA LYS A 158 -13.56 0.13 7.72
C LYS A 158 -14.09 -0.90 6.74
N LEU A 159 -14.79 -1.91 7.24
CA LEU A 159 -15.42 -2.96 6.47
C LEU A 159 -16.40 -2.36 5.46
N ASP A 160 -17.18 -1.35 5.86
CA ASP A 160 -18.08 -0.63 4.97
C ASP A 160 -17.35 0.10 3.83
N TRP A 161 -16.14 0.60 4.08
CA TRP A 161 -15.31 1.18 3.04
C TRP A 161 -14.78 0.09 2.09
N VAL A 162 -14.31 -1.04 2.63
CA VAL A 162 -13.84 -2.19 1.82
C VAL A 162 -14.96 -2.70 0.90
N LEU A 163 -16.20 -2.80 1.40
CA LEU A 163 -17.34 -3.33 0.65
C LEU A 163 -17.87 -2.39 -0.44
N LYS A 164 -17.37 -1.15 -0.55
CA LYS A 164 -17.65 -0.27 -1.70
C LYS A 164 -16.97 -0.75 -2.98
N PHE A 165 -15.96 -1.61 -2.87
CA PHE A 165 -15.22 -2.15 -4.01
C PHE A 165 -15.82 -3.49 -4.42
N GLU A 166 -16.30 -3.58 -5.66
CA GLU A 166 -17.03 -4.75 -6.16
C GLU A 166 -16.29 -6.07 -5.92
N ARG A 167 -15.00 -6.14 -6.24
CA ARG A 167 -14.17 -7.35 -6.02
C ARG A 167 -14.11 -7.79 -4.56
N ALA A 168 -14.15 -6.84 -3.63
CA ALA A 168 -14.14 -7.13 -2.21
C ALA A 168 -15.54 -7.57 -1.75
N ARG A 169 -16.60 -6.95 -2.28
CA ARG A 169 -17.97 -7.40 -2.08
C ARG A 169 -18.18 -8.84 -2.56
N GLU A 170 -17.69 -9.18 -3.75
CA GLU A 170 -17.69 -10.56 -4.27
C GLU A 170 -16.94 -11.52 -3.33
N GLY A 171 -15.79 -11.13 -2.80
CA GLY A 171 -15.04 -11.95 -1.83
C GLY A 171 -15.76 -12.14 -0.49
N TYR A 172 -16.43 -11.10 -0.02
CA TYR A 172 -17.26 -11.13 1.18
C TYR A 172 -18.48 -12.05 0.99
N GLU A 173 -19.21 -11.90 -0.12
CA GLU A 173 -20.36 -12.74 -0.45
C GLU A 173 -19.94 -14.21 -0.65
N ARG A 174 -18.78 -14.45 -1.28
CA ARG A 174 -18.19 -15.78 -1.43
C ARG A 174 -17.86 -16.42 -0.09
N LEU A 175 -17.25 -15.69 0.85
CA LEU A 175 -16.96 -16.19 2.20
C LEU A 175 -18.24 -16.65 2.91
N LEU A 176 -19.32 -15.90 2.74
CA LEU A 176 -20.60 -16.18 3.38
C LEU A 176 -21.45 -17.21 2.66
N SER A 177 -21.02 -17.68 1.48
CA SER A 177 -21.69 -18.77 0.77
C SER A 177 -21.62 -20.05 1.59
N ARG A 178 -22.64 -20.90 1.46
CA ARG A 178 -22.68 -22.19 2.16
C ARG A 178 -21.53 -23.10 1.78
N GLU A 179 -21.17 -23.09 0.50
CA GLU A 179 -20.10 -23.89 -0.06
C GLU A 179 -18.76 -23.60 0.63
N VAL A 180 -18.44 -22.33 0.86
CA VAL A 180 -17.17 -21.93 1.48
C VAL A 180 -17.26 -22.02 3.00
N LEU A 181 -18.30 -21.44 3.59
CA LEU A 181 -18.44 -21.30 5.04
C LEU A 181 -18.63 -22.64 5.76
N SER A 182 -19.25 -23.60 5.08
CA SER A 182 -19.54 -24.95 5.61
C SER A 182 -18.80 -26.05 4.84
N SER A 183 -17.70 -25.72 4.17
CA SER A 183 -16.86 -26.72 3.51
C SER A 183 -16.35 -27.77 4.52
N PRO A 184 -16.06 -29.01 4.10
CA PRO A 184 -15.56 -30.04 5.02
C PRO A 184 -14.31 -29.61 5.81
N LEU A 185 -13.40 -28.87 5.16
CA LEU A 185 -12.22 -28.32 5.82
C LEU A 185 -12.60 -27.26 6.86
N ALA A 186 -13.49 -26.33 6.54
CA ALA A 186 -13.96 -25.32 7.49
C ALA A 186 -14.63 -25.95 8.73
N ILE A 187 -15.45 -26.98 8.52
CA ILE A 187 -16.10 -27.72 9.62
C ILE A 187 -15.08 -28.46 10.48
N ALA A 188 -14.09 -29.12 9.87
CA ALA A 188 -13.03 -29.80 10.61
C ALA A 188 -12.18 -28.82 11.42
N THR A 189 -11.79 -27.69 10.81
CA THR A 189 -11.06 -26.62 11.48
C THR A 189 -11.85 -26.04 12.65
N LEU A 190 -13.12 -25.73 12.43
CA LEU A 190 -14.03 -25.21 13.46
C LEU A 190 -14.17 -26.22 14.61
N ARG A 191 -14.39 -27.51 14.29
CA ARG A 191 -14.50 -28.60 15.26
C ARG A 191 -13.29 -28.63 16.20
N THR A 192 -12.08 -28.68 15.66
CA THR A 192 -10.83 -28.72 16.44
C THR A 192 -10.72 -27.52 17.40
N MET A 193 -11.14 -26.33 16.97
CA MET A 193 -11.08 -25.12 17.80
C MET A 193 -12.08 -25.14 18.96
N ILE A 194 -13.28 -25.69 18.74
CA ILE A 194 -14.36 -25.65 19.74
C ILE A 194 -14.39 -26.89 20.64
N GLU A 195 -13.76 -27.99 20.23
CA GLU A 195 -13.72 -29.26 20.96
C GLU A 195 -13.23 -29.13 22.43
N PRO A 196 -12.20 -28.33 22.76
CA PRO A 196 -11.78 -28.13 24.15
C PRO A 196 -12.87 -27.55 25.06
N PHE A 197 -13.89 -26.90 24.48
CA PHE A 197 -14.99 -26.30 25.21
C PHE A 197 -16.22 -27.20 25.32
N ARG A 198 -16.22 -28.36 24.64
CA ARG A 198 -17.36 -29.28 24.53
C ARG A 198 -17.85 -29.76 25.89
N ARG A 199 -19.10 -29.41 26.22
CA ARG A 199 -19.85 -29.88 27.39
C ARG A 199 -21.36 -29.90 27.06
N PRO A 200 -22.14 -30.83 27.64
CA PRO A 200 -23.60 -30.81 27.61
C PRO A 200 -24.18 -29.41 27.90
N ASP A 201 -25.16 -28.98 27.10
CA ASP A 201 -25.95 -27.74 27.27
C ASP A 201 -25.13 -26.46 27.46
N ARG A 202 -23.88 -26.44 26.98
CA ARG A 202 -23.01 -25.29 27.12
C ARG A 202 -23.17 -24.33 25.94
N GLN A 203 -23.15 -23.04 26.24
CA GLN A 203 -22.93 -22.00 25.24
C GLN A 203 -21.59 -21.29 25.53
N ILE A 204 -20.83 -21.02 24.47
CA ILE A 204 -19.64 -20.16 24.56
C ILE A 204 -19.75 -18.99 23.60
N PHE A 205 -19.09 -17.90 23.98
CA PHE A 205 -18.93 -16.67 23.20
C PHE A 205 -17.43 -16.45 23.00
N PRO A 206 -16.85 -16.93 21.89
CA PRO A 206 -15.41 -16.84 21.62
C PRO A 206 -14.82 -15.45 21.80
N ARG A 207 -15.55 -14.39 21.42
CA ARG A 207 -15.15 -13.00 21.63
C ARG A 207 -14.90 -12.66 23.11
N HIS A 208 -15.72 -13.17 24.03
CA HIS A 208 -15.53 -12.96 25.47
C HIS A 208 -14.35 -13.79 25.99
N LEU A 209 -14.16 -15.01 25.48
CA LEU A 209 -13.04 -15.88 25.85
C LEU A 209 -11.69 -15.27 25.45
N THR A 210 -11.66 -14.42 24.42
CA THR A 210 -10.47 -13.72 23.96
C THR A 210 -10.38 -12.27 24.45
N GLY A 211 -11.08 -11.94 25.55
CA GLY A 211 -11.01 -10.61 26.17
C GLY A 211 -11.47 -9.47 25.25
N ASN A 212 -12.37 -9.76 24.31
CA ASN A 212 -12.83 -8.85 23.26
C ASN A 212 -11.74 -8.38 22.27
N SER A 213 -10.56 -9.02 22.25
CA SER A 213 -9.51 -8.74 21.28
C SER A 213 -9.81 -9.45 19.96
N LEU A 214 -9.92 -8.67 18.87
CA LEU A 214 -10.09 -9.22 17.52
C LEU A 214 -8.84 -9.98 17.05
N ALA A 215 -7.65 -9.55 17.48
CA ALA A 215 -6.39 -10.24 17.17
C ALA A 215 -6.34 -11.63 17.84
N GLU A 216 -6.71 -11.73 19.11
CA GLU A 216 -6.76 -13.02 19.82
C GLU A 216 -7.90 -13.89 19.30
N LEU A 217 -9.06 -13.31 18.97
CA LEU A 217 -10.15 -14.03 18.30
C LEU A 217 -9.68 -14.63 16.97
N HIS A 218 -8.97 -13.85 16.16
CA HIS A 218 -8.42 -14.33 14.90
C HIS A 218 -7.43 -15.48 15.11
N LYS A 219 -6.54 -15.36 16.09
CA LYS A 219 -5.55 -16.39 16.39
C LYS A 219 -6.16 -17.71 16.85
N HIS A 220 -7.24 -17.65 17.62
CA HIS A 220 -7.78 -18.83 18.33
C HIS A 220 -9.04 -19.43 17.71
N PHE A 221 -9.83 -18.64 16.97
CA PHE A 221 -11.16 -19.04 16.51
C PHE A 221 -11.45 -18.73 15.04
N GLN A 222 -10.51 -18.16 14.28
CA GLN A 222 -10.67 -18.01 12.84
C GLN A 222 -10.70 -19.39 12.18
N PHE A 223 -11.79 -19.75 11.52
CA PHE A 223 -11.95 -21.10 10.94
C PHE A 223 -12.07 -21.13 9.42
N GLN A 224 -12.39 -19.99 8.80
CA GLN A 224 -12.47 -19.86 7.34
C GLN A 224 -12.07 -18.46 6.89
N TYR A 225 -11.67 -18.33 5.62
CA TYR A 225 -11.35 -17.08 4.98
C TYR A 225 -11.71 -17.10 3.49
N SER A 226 -11.79 -15.92 2.87
CA SER A 226 -11.87 -15.79 1.42
C SER A 226 -10.89 -14.74 0.92
N PRO A 227 -10.02 -15.10 -0.05
CA PRO A 227 -9.08 -14.15 -0.62
C PRO A 227 -9.77 -13.14 -1.52
N VAL A 228 -9.25 -11.92 -1.51
CA VAL A 228 -9.54 -10.88 -2.49
C VAL A 228 -8.25 -10.62 -3.27
N GLU A 229 -8.23 -11.07 -4.52
CA GLU A 229 -7.00 -11.15 -5.30
C GLU A 229 -6.38 -9.81 -5.70
N GLY A 230 -5.04 -9.80 -5.63
CA GLY A 230 -4.13 -9.09 -6.52
C GLY A 230 -3.14 -8.19 -5.78
N SER A 231 -1.88 -8.62 -5.66
CA SER A 231 -0.80 -7.69 -5.32
C SER A 231 -0.68 -6.59 -6.39
N MET A 232 -0.09 -5.44 -6.06
CA MET A 232 0.14 -4.38 -7.05
C MET A 232 0.83 -4.91 -8.31
N ARG A 233 1.84 -5.78 -8.15
CA ARG A 233 2.51 -6.46 -9.27
C ARG A 233 1.56 -7.33 -10.08
N GLN A 234 0.71 -8.14 -9.45
CA GLN A 234 -0.27 -8.98 -10.17
C GLN A 234 -1.31 -8.13 -10.90
N LYS A 235 -1.78 -7.03 -10.30
CA LYS A 235 -2.71 -6.09 -10.96
C LYS A 235 -2.07 -5.43 -12.17
N ILE A 236 -0.81 -4.99 -12.05
CA ILE A 236 -0.05 -4.44 -13.17
C ILE A 236 0.13 -5.51 -14.25
N ALA A 237 0.51 -6.74 -13.90
CA ALA A 237 0.67 -7.82 -14.87
C ALA A 237 -0.64 -8.15 -15.61
N GLN A 238 -1.76 -8.30 -14.88
CA GLN A 238 -3.10 -8.51 -15.45
C GLN A 238 -3.49 -7.37 -16.40
N PHE A 239 -3.17 -6.12 -16.05
CA PHE A 239 -3.37 -4.97 -16.92
C PHE A 239 -2.53 -5.05 -18.20
N MET A 240 -1.29 -5.53 -18.13
CA MET A 240 -0.37 -5.61 -19.27
C MET A 240 -0.72 -6.76 -20.25
N HIS A 241 -1.29 -7.87 -19.78
CA HIS A 241 -1.59 -9.06 -20.61
C HIS A 241 -2.84 -8.96 -21.51
N ARG A 242 -3.46 -7.77 -21.64
CA ARG A 242 -4.58 -7.47 -22.57
C ARG A 242 -5.72 -8.51 -22.57
N GLU A 243 -6.63 -8.39 -21.61
CA GLU A 243 -8.06 -8.75 -21.81
C GLU A 243 -9.02 -8.09 -20.80
N TYR A 244 -8.52 -7.42 -19.75
CA TYR A 244 -9.35 -6.70 -18.79
C TYR A 244 -9.07 -5.19 -18.82
N ALA A 245 -9.68 -4.51 -19.79
CA ALA A 245 -9.52 -3.06 -20.00
C ALA A 245 -9.93 -2.15 -18.81
N TYR A 246 -10.46 -2.67 -17.70
CA TYR A 246 -10.96 -1.84 -16.60
C TYR A 246 -10.82 -2.41 -15.18
N ARG A 247 -10.18 -3.59 -14.96
CA ARG A 247 -10.18 -4.29 -13.64
C ARG A 247 -8.81 -4.45 -12.96
N GLY A 248 -7.71 -4.06 -13.60
CA GLY A 248 -6.33 -4.22 -13.10
C GLY A 248 -5.66 -2.94 -12.58
N LEU A 249 -6.44 -1.96 -12.10
CA LEU A 249 -5.92 -0.63 -11.73
C LEU A 249 -5.45 -0.60 -10.27
N PRO A 250 -4.35 0.09 -9.94
CA PRO A 250 -4.11 0.55 -8.58
C PRO A 250 -5.23 1.54 -8.20
N ASP A 251 -6.16 1.11 -7.37
CA ASP A 251 -7.12 1.97 -6.68
C ASP A 251 -6.76 2.07 -5.19
N ASP A 252 -7.52 2.86 -4.43
CA ASP A 252 -7.24 3.07 -3.00
C ASP A 252 -7.20 1.74 -2.22
N LEU A 253 -8.10 0.80 -2.54
CA LEU A 253 -8.11 -0.52 -1.92
C LEU A 253 -6.83 -1.32 -2.23
N THR A 254 -6.32 -1.25 -3.46
CA THR A 254 -5.06 -1.92 -3.84
C THR A 254 -3.85 -1.26 -3.18
N GLY A 255 -3.83 0.07 -3.09
CA GLY A 255 -2.76 0.80 -2.40
C GLY A 255 -2.77 0.58 -0.89
N ALA A 256 -3.94 0.36 -0.30
CA ALA A 256 -4.12 0.18 1.13
C ALA A 256 -3.87 -1.25 1.61
N LEU A 257 -4.38 -2.25 0.88
CA LEU A 257 -4.43 -3.64 1.35
C LEU A 257 -3.77 -4.64 0.39
N GLY A 258 -3.34 -4.21 -0.79
CA GLY A 258 -2.78 -5.11 -1.82
C GLY A 258 -3.66 -6.35 -2.05
N SER A 259 -3.13 -7.52 -1.68
CA SER A 259 -3.88 -8.77 -1.54
C SER A 259 -4.24 -9.02 -0.08
N PHE A 260 -5.53 -9.09 0.23
CA PHE A 260 -6.03 -9.32 1.59
C PHE A 260 -7.08 -10.42 1.61
N ASN A 261 -7.47 -10.85 2.81
CA ASN A 261 -8.54 -11.83 2.99
C ASN A 261 -9.63 -11.28 3.90
N PHE A 262 -10.87 -11.69 3.63
CA PHE A 262 -11.90 -11.70 4.65
C PHE A 262 -11.75 -12.95 5.50
N TYR A 263 -11.96 -12.82 6.81
CA TYR A 263 -11.91 -13.91 7.77
C TYR A 263 -13.22 -14.02 8.51
N VAL A 264 -13.49 -15.22 9.01
CA VAL A 264 -14.67 -15.49 9.84
C VAL A 264 -14.31 -16.30 11.08
N ALA A 265 -14.93 -15.92 12.20
CA ALA A 265 -14.86 -16.60 13.48
C ALA A 265 -16.29 -16.78 14.06
N PRO A 266 -16.57 -17.81 14.86
CA PRO A 266 -17.86 -17.94 15.55
C PRO A 266 -18.07 -16.81 16.58
N GLU A 267 -19.24 -16.17 16.56
CA GLU A 267 -19.67 -15.27 17.65
C GLU A 267 -20.27 -16.07 18.81
N SER A 268 -21.02 -17.12 18.50
CA SER A 268 -21.62 -18.01 19.49
C SER A 268 -21.56 -19.46 19.05
N VAL A 269 -21.25 -20.35 19.98
CA VAL A 269 -21.30 -21.81 19.77
C VAL A 269 -22.20 -22.39 20.85
N VAL A 270 -23.22 -23.14 20.44
CA VAL A 270 -24.18 -23.80 21.33
C VAL A 270 -24.00 -25.30 21.21
N PHE A 271 -23.57 -25.96 22.28
CA PHE A 271 -23.48 -27.41 22.36
C PHE A 271 -24.86 -28.00 22.70
N SER A 272 -25.14 -29.14 22.09
CA SER A 272 -26.34 -29.95 22.34
C SER A 272 -26.37 -30.52 23.78
N TRP A 273 -27.53 -31.06 24.16
CA TRP A 273 -27.79 -31.63 25.48
C TRP A 273 -26.90 -32.84 25.83
N ASP A 274 -26.50 -33.63 24.83
CA ASP A 274 -25.53 -34.73 25.00
C ASP A 274 -24.09 -34.30 24.68
N GLY A 275 -23.93 -33.07 24.20
CA GLY A 275 -22.67 -32.52 23.70
C GLY A 275 -22.16 -33.17 22.42
N CYS A 276 -22.92 -34.03 21.73
CA CYS A 276 -22.49 -34.71 20.50
C CYS A 276 -22.42 -33.79 19.29
N ASP A 277 -23.22 -32.74 19.30
CA ASP A 277 -23.28 -31.72 18.25
C ASP A 277 -23.10 -30.31 18.83
N ALA A 278 -22.65 -29.39 17.98
CA ALA A 278 -22.65 -27.96 18.23
C ALA A 278 -23.26 -27.18 17.05
N GLU A 279 -23.96 -26.09 17.36
CA GLU A 279 -24.54 -25.17 16.39
C GLU A 279 -23.92 -23.77 16.47
N ILE A 280 -23.60 -23.22 15.31
CA ILE A 280 -23.12 -21.84 15.16
C ILE A 280 -24.18 -21.05 14.40
N ARG A 281 -24.84 -20.14 15.11
CA ARG A 281 -25.94 -19.30 14.59
C ARG A 281 -25.48 -17.92 14.16
N THR A 282 -24.38 -17.44 14.71
CA THR A 282 -23.81 -16.12 14.42
C THR A 282 -22.31 -16.21 14.26
N VAL A 283 -21.79 -15.49 13.28
CA VAL A 283 -20.36 -15.39 12.98
C VAL A 283 -19.92 -13.94 12.92
N ILE A 284 -18.64 -13.70 13.12
CA ILE A 284 -17.97 -12.42 13.06
C ILE A 284 -17.15 -12.39 11.78
N VAL A 285 -17.36 -11.40 10.92
CA VAL A 285 -16.62 -11.21 9.67
C VAL A 285 -15.78 -9.94 9.75
N TYR A 286 -14.54 -10.01 9.29
CA TYR A 286 -13.58 -8.90 9.31
C TYR A 286 -12.49 -9.09 8.25
N VAL A 287 -11.74 -8.03 7.96
CA VAL A 287 -10.52 -8.08 7.15
C VAL A 287 -9.31 -8.11 8.08
N LYS A 288 -8.29 -8.88 7.70
CA LYS A 288 -6.94 -8.75 8.23
C LYS A 288 -5.96 -8.69 7.07
N ASP A 289 -4.97 -7.82 7.19
CA ASP A 289 -3.86 -7.73 6.24
C ASP A 289 -2.54 -7.45 6.97
N ASN A 290 -1.43 -7.92 6.40
CA ASN A 290 -0.09 -7.61 6.88
C ASN A 290 0.48 -6.49 6.00
N TYR A 291 0.56 -5.27 6.53
CA TYR A 291 1.12 -4.14 5.81
C TYR A 291 2.65 -4.14 5.93
N THR A 292 3.31 -4.75 4.95
CA THR A 292 4.74 -5.07 4.95
C THR A 292 5.38 -4.80 3.60
N PHE A 293 6.69 -4.50 3.61
CA PHE A 293 7.53 -4.41 2.41
C PHE A 293 8.55 -5.56 2.38
N GLY A 294 8.14 -6.75 2.82
CA GLY A 294 8.95 -7.97 2.80
C GLY A 294 8.97 -8.59 1.41
N ASP A 295 10.13 -9.10 1.00
CA ASP A 295 10.27 -9.90 -0.21
C ASP A 295 10.60 -11.34 0.16
N LYS A 296 10.20 -12.30 -0.68
CA LYS A 296 10.56 -13.71 -0.44
C LYS A 296 12.08 -13.89 -0.60
N PRO A 297 12.75 -14.68 0.25
CA PRO A 297 14.17 -14.96 0.11
C PRO A 297 14.51 -15.47 -1.31
N GLY A 298 15.52 -14.87 -1.95
CA GLY A 298 15.95 -15.23 -3.30
C GLY A 298 15.08 -14.68 -4.44
N GLN A 299 14.03 -13.91 -4.17
CA GLN A 299 13.21 -13.27 -5.19
C GLN A 299 13.61 -11.81 -5.42
N VAL A 300 13.36 -11.32 -6.65
CA VAL A 300 13.50 -9.90 -6.98
C VAL A 300 12.46 -9.10 -6.19
N SER A 301 12.89 -7.94 -5.69
CA SER A 301 12.03 -7.06 -4.91
C SER A 301 10.78 -6.65 -5.68
N GLN A 302 9.62 -6.66 -5.02
CA GLN A 302 8.37 -6.32 -5.69
C GLN A 302 8.39 -4.86 -6.18
N TYR A 303 8.13 -4.67 -7.46
CA TYR A 303 7.92 -3.36 -8.07
C TYR A 303 6.56 -2.77 -7.68
N LEU A 304 6.56 -1.50 -7.27
CA LEU A 304 5.39 -0.76 -6.78
C LEU A 304 5.02 0.43 -7.68
N GLY A 305 5.63 0.56 -8.86
CA GLY A 305 5.42 1.68 -9.78
C GLY A 305 6.58 2.67 -9.83
N HIS A 306 6.51 3.64 -10.75
CA HIS A 306 7.36 4.83 -10.67
C HIS A 306 6.55 5.97 -10.07
N TRP A 307 7.07 6.57 -9.01
CA TRP A 307 6.38 7.57 -8.21
C TRP A 307 7.05 8.93 -8.33
N ASN A 308 6.24 9.96 -8.19
CA ASN A 308 6.69 11.30 -7.85
C ASN A 308 5.64 11.99 -6.96
N ARG A 309 5.81 13.28 -6.68
CA ARG A 309 4.86 14.04 -5.84
C ARG A 309 3.43 14.09 -6.40
N SER A 310 3.26 13.95 -7.71
CA SER A 310 1.97 14.08 -8.40
C SER A 310 1.22 12.76 -8.55
N GLY A 311 1.90 11.62 -8.38
CA GLY A 311 1.26 10.32 -8.49
C GLY A 311 2.20 9.20 -8.88
N VAL A 312 1.63 8.20 -9.55
CA VAL A 312 2.30 6.97 -9.98
C VAL A 312 2.09 6.74 -11.48
N ILE A 313 3.12 6.25 -12.15
CA ILE A 313 3.08 5.72 -13.50
C ILE A 313 3.67 4.32 -13.54
N ILE A 314 3.34 3.55 -14.57
CA ILE A 314 3.93 2.23 -14.83
C ILE A 314 4.79 2.32 -16.08
N VAL A 315 6.04 1.86 -15.98
CA VAL A 315 7.00 1.82 -17.09
C VAL A 315 7.39 0.37 -17.35
N PRO A 316 6.82 -0.28 -18.38
CA PRO A 316 7.17 -1.66 -18.72
C PRO A 316 8.55 -1.73 -19.38
N TYR A 317 9.39 -2.65 -18.93
CA TYR A 317 10.75 -2.89 -19.44
C TYR A 317 10.76 -3.50 -20.83
N SER A 318 9.77 -4.34 -21.18
CA SER A 318 9.62 -4.86 -22.56
C SER A 318 9.50 -3.74 -23.58
N ALA A 319 8.84 -2.64 -23.21
CA ALA A 319 8.70 -1.44 -24.02
C ALA A 319 9.99 -0.61 -24.10
N ALA A 320 10.79 -0.58 -23.04
CA ALA A 320 12.11 0.05 -23.02
C ALA A 320 13.12 -0.71 -23.88
N LEU A 321 13.10 -2.05 -23.84
CA LEU A 321 13.94 -2.93 -24.65
C LEU A 321 13.64 -2.81 -26.16
N SER A 322 12.37 -2.80 -26.56
CA SER A 322 12.01 -2.63 -27.99
C SER A 322 12.40 -1.25 -28.54
N ALA A 323 12.43 -0.21 -27.71
CA ALA A 323 12.82 1.14 -28.12
C ALA A 323 14.36 1.33 -28.24
N LEU A 324 15.16 0.43 -27.64
CA LEU A 324 16.62 0.47 -27.64
C LEU A 324 17.29 -0.33 -28.77
N ASN A 325 16.52 -0.90 -29.71
CA ASN A 325 17.02 -1.55 -30.94
C ASN A 325 18.11 -2.63 -30.72
N TRP A 326 18.00 -3.45 -29.67
CA TRP A 326 18.88 -4.62 -29.54
C TRP A 326 18.38 -5.79 -30.41
N HIS A 327 18.69 -5.75 -31.71
CA HIS A 327 18.62 -6.91 -32.61
C HIS A 327 19.97 -7.63 -32.64
N ARG A 328 20.41 -8.15 -31.49
CA ARG A 328 21.56 -9.06 -31.43
C ARG A 328 21.08 -10.32 -30.74
N GLU A 329 21.24 -11.47 -31.40
CA GLU A 329 21.19 -12.74 -30.69
C GLU A 329 22.08 -12.62 -29.43
N PRO A 330 21.60 -13.07 -28.26
CA PRO A 330 22.40 -13.01 -27.06
C PRO A 330 23.71 -13.75 -27.32
N PRO A 331 24.89 -13.19 -26.97
CA PRO A 331 26.12 -13.96 -26.95
C PRO A 331 25.87 -15.22 -26.12
N GLY A 332 26.30 -16.37 -26.62
CA GLY A 332 25.90 -17.72 -26.19
C GLY A 332 26.16 -18.11 -24.73
N ASP A 333 26.49 -17.17 -23.85
CA ASP A 333 26.77 -17.37 -22.43
C ASP A 333 25.94 -16.46 -21.50
N VAL A 334 24.91 -15.77 -22.01
CA VAL A 334 23.98 -15.01 -21.15
C VAL A 334 22.96 -15.97 -20.55
N VAL A 335 23.15 -16.31 -19.27
CA VAL A 335 22.14 -16.98 -18.44
C VAL A 335 20.82 -16.21 -18.59
N PRO A 336 19.69 -16.85 -18.94
CA PRO A 336 18.41 -16.17 -19.00
C PRO A 336 18.18 -15.51 -17.64
N LEU A 337 18.10 -14.17 -17.62
CA LEU A 337 17.47 -13.51 -16.48
C LEU A 337 16.10 -14.19 -16.34
N PRO A 338 15.71 -14.64 -15.13
CA PRO A 338 14.40 -15.25 -14.95
C PRO A 338 13.38 -14.30 -15.58
N GLU A 339 12.45 -14.86 -16.35
CA GLU A 339 11.44 -14.15 -17.16
C GLU A 339 10.76 -12.98 -16.42
N GLU A 340 10.84 -13.00 -15.09
CA GLU A 340 10.31 -12.09 -14.09
C GLU A 340 11.18 -10.86 -13.70
N ALA A 341 12.50 -10.86 -13.94
CA ALA A 341 13.42 -9.80 -13.48
C ALA A 341 13.54 -8.61 -14.45
N GLY A 342 13.10 -8.79 -15.70
CA GLY A 342 13.18 -7.78 -16.78
C GLY A 342 11.82 -7.25 -17.21
N LEU A 343 10.90 -6.96 -16.27
CA LEU A 343 9.55 -6.47 -16.62
C LEU A 343 9.33 -4.96 -16.38
N TYR A 344 10.13 -4.29 -15.55
CA TYR A 344 10.00 -2.86 -15.27
C TYR A 344 11.33 -2.11 -15.29
N ALA A 345 11.30 -0.84 -15.70
CA ALA A 345 12.48 0.03 -15.64
C ALA A 345 12.94 0.24 -14.18
N ASP A 346 14.22 0.06 -13.92
CA ASP A 346 14.87 0.29 -12.62
C ASP A 346 15.55 1.67 -12.54
N PHE A 347 15.26 2.54 -13.51
CA PHE A 347 15.78 3.89 -13.63
C PHE A 347 14.66 4.94 -13.58
N PRO A 348 14.93 6.15 -13.05
CA PRO A 348 13.96 7.24 -13.14
C PRO A 348 13.67 7.64 -14.59
N VAL A 349 12.46 8.14 -14.82
CA VAL A 349 12.03 8.61 -16.13
C VAL A 349 11.45 10.02 -16.05
N ALA A 350 11.72 10.84 -17.05
CA ALA A 350 11.13 12.15 -17.24
C ALA A 350 9.98 12.07 -18.24
N VAL A 351 8.77 12.52 -17.88
CA VAL A 351 7.63 12.61 -18.81
C VAL A 351 7.54 13.97 -19.53
N ALA A 352 8.30 14.96 -19.05
CA ALA A 352 8.44 16.31 -19.60
C ALA A 352 9.79 16.90 -19.13
N ASP A 353 9.98 18.23 -19.13
CA ASP A 353 11.26 18.84 -18.71
C ASP A 353 11.62 18.40 -17.27
N PRO A 354 12.73 17.65 -17.07
CA PRO A 354 13.10 17.12 -15.77
C PRO A 354 13.56 18.20 -14.77
N ARG A 355 13.80 19.43 -15.22
CA ARG A 355 14.08 20.58 -14.33
C ARG A 355 12.82 21.04 -13.60
N THR A 356 11.66 20.74 -14.15
CA THR A 356 10.38 21.06 -13.53
C THR A 356 10.02 19.98 -12.52
N ARG A 357 9.80 20.41 -11.28
CA ARG A 357 9.43 19.51 -10.18
C ARG A 357 8.13 18.77 -10.53
N GLY A 358 8.12 17.45 -10.33
CA GLY A 358 6.95 16.61 -10.65
C GLY A 358 6.91 16.06 -12.09
N ASN A 359 7.96 16.28 -12.89
CA ASN A 359 8.08 15.66 -14.21
C ASN A 359 8.97 14.41 -14.23
N VAL A 360 9.72 14.17 -13.16
CA VAL A 360 10.56 12.98 -13.00
C VAL A 360 9.85 12.00 -12.07
N TYR A 361 9.71 10.75 -12.51
CA TYR A 361 9.16 9.63 -11.74
C TYR A 361 10.27 8.63 -11.45
N HIS A 362 10.33 8.16 -10.21
CA HIS A 362 11.37 7.26 -9.73
C HIS A 362 10.79 5.87 -9.45
N PRO A 363 11.47 4.79 -9.85
CA PRO A 363 11.00 3.45 -9.57
C PRO A 363 11.05 3.16 -8.07
N VAL A 364 9.96 2.61 -7.54
CA VAL A 364 9.82 2.26 -6.12
C VAL A 364 9.59 0.76 -6.00
N TYR A 365 10.28 0.15 -5.05
CA TYR A 365 10.19 -1.27 -4.73
C TYR A 365 10.01 -1.47 -3.23
N ASN A 366 9.65 -2.68 -2.81
CA ASN A 366 9.71 -3.09 -1.41
C ASN A 366 11.10 -2.80 -0.78
N SER A 367 12.18 -3.08 -1.52
CA SER A 367 13.55 -2.80 -1.09
C SER A 367 13.84 -1.31 -0.90
N THR A 368 13.14 -0.42 -1.60
CA THR A 368 13.24 1.04 -1.40
C THR A 368 12.76 1.43 0.01
N TYR A 369 11.63 0.85 0.46
CA TYR A 369 11.12 1.03 1.82
C TYR A 369 12.04 0.40 2.86
N ARG A 370 12.56 -0.81 2.62
CA ARG A 370 13.54 -1.44 3.53
C ARG A 370 14.81 -0.62 3.68
N LYS A 371 15.33 -0.05 2.58
CA LYS A 371 16.49 0.84 2.63
C LYS A 371 16.20 2.10 3.46
N TRP A 372 15.02 2.71 3.29
CA TRP A 372 14.59 3.84 4.11
C TRP A 372 14.48 3.44 5.59
N GLN A 373 13.90 2.28 5.89
CA GLN A 373 13.71 1.75 7.23
C GLN A 373 15.05 1.50 7.95
N ILE A 374 16.02 0.90 7.24
CA ILE A 374 17.38 0.65 7.75
C ILE A 374 18.12 1.96 8.03
N THR A 375 17.96 2.96 7.14
CA THR A 375 18.62 4.26 7.22
C THR A 375 18.14 5.05 8.43
N HIS A 376 16.82 5.07 8.66
CA HIS A 376 16.21 5.92 9.68
C HIS A 376 15.93 5.22 11.01
N LYS A 377 16.03 3.88 11.06
CA LYS A 377 15.57 3.08 12.21
C LYS A 377 14.12 3.41 12.61
N ARG A 378 13.31 3.70 11.60
CA ARG A 378 11.88 4.08 11.65
C ARG A 378 11.19 3.41 10.47
N GLY A 379 9.87 3.48 10.38
CA GLY A 379 9.15 2.69 9.39
C GLY A 379 8.81 1.37 10.02
N GLY A 380 7.54 1.13 10.30
CA GLY A 380 7.10 -0.08 11.01
C GLY A 380 6.10 -0.83 10.19
N ASP A 381 6.40 -2.07 9.84
CA ASP A 381 5.39 -3.01 9.37
C ASP A 381 4.35 -3.22 10.47
N PHE A 382 3.09 -3.34 10.11
CA PHE A 382 2.00 -3.51 11.08
C PHE A 382 0.90 -4.40 10.49
N VAL A 383 0.03 -4.88 11.37
CA VAL A 383 -1.14 -5.67 10.99
C VAL A 383 -2.35 -4.76 10.94
N ILE A 384 -3.08 -4.79 9.84
CA ILE A 384 -4.36 -4.12 9.69
C ILE A 384 -5.46 -5.09 10.10
N PHE A 385 -6.40 -4.60 10.91
CA PHE A 385 -7.72 -5.18 11.05
C PHE A 385 -8.77 -4.14 10.67
N SER A 386 -9.81 -4.56 9.93
CA SER A 386 -11.02 -3.75 9.87
C SER A 386 -11.78 -3.80 11.19
N ASP A 387 -12.78 -2.93 11.34
CA ASP A 387 -13.91 -3.26 12.21
C ASP A 387 -14.60 -4.57 11.78
N SER A 388 -15.34 -5.18 12.69
CA SER A 388 -15.97 -6.48 12.48
C SER A 388 -17.49 -6.38 12.41
N ARG A 389 -18.12 -7.24 11.62
CA ARG A 389 -19.59 -7.33 11.51
C ARG A 389 -20.08 -8.71 11.93
N THR A 390 -21.11 -8.74 12.80
CA THR A 390 -21.78 -9.98 13.19
C THR A 390 -22.89 -10.33 12.22
N ILE A 391 -22.88 -11.56 11.70
CA ILE A 391 -23.83 -12.08 10.71
C ILE A 391 -24.57 -13.27 11.30
N LYS A 392 -25.90 -13.24 11.19
CA LYS A 392 -26.76 -14.38 11.54
C LYS A 392 -26.83 -15.37 10.38
N LEU A 393 -26.62 -16.64 10.67
CA LEU A 393 -26.66 -17.73 9.70
C LEU A 393 -28.03 -18.42 9.71
N VAL A 394 -28.60 -18.60 8.51
CA VAL A 394 -29.83 -19.35 8.30
C VAL A 394 -29.63 -20.28 7.10
N PRO A 395 -29.58 -21.62 7.29
CA PRO A 395 -29.55 -22.37 8.56
C PRO A 395 -28.27 -22.16 9.42
N PRO A 396 -28.22 -22.60 10.68
CA PRO A 396 -26.95 -22.62 11.43
C PRO A 396 -25.92 -23.57 10.80
N ILE A 397 -24.64 -23.35 11.09
CA ILE A 397 -23.60 -24.38 10.85
C ILE A 397 -23.73 -25.43 11.94
N LYS A 398 -23.66 -26.71 11.57
CA LYS A 398 -23.67 -27.84 12.49
C LYS A 398 -22.31 -28.51 12.49
N VAL A 399 -21.79 -28.82 13.67
CA VAL A 399 -20.54 -29.54 13.87
C VAL A 399 -20.84 -30.75 14.73
N ARG A 400 -20.46 -31.94 14.25
CA ARG A 400 -20.59 -33.19 14.99
C ARG A 400 -19.23 -33.66 15.48
N PHE A 401 -19.17 -34.15 16.72
CA PHE A 401 -17.96 -34.65 17.36
C PHE A 401 -17.91 -36.19 17.37
#